data_AF-A0A0Q4FYB8-F1
#
_entry.id   AF-A0A0Q4FYB8-F1
#
_cell.length_a   1.000
_cell.length_b   1.000
_cell.length_c   1.000
_cell.angle_alpha   90.00
_cell.angle_beta   90.00
_cell.angle_gamma   90.00
#
_symmetry.space_group_name_H-M   'P 1'
#
loop_
_entity.id
_entity.type
_entity.pdbx_description
1 polymer ?
#
loop_
_entity_poly.entity_id
_entity_poly.type
_entity_poly.pdbx_seq_one_letter_code
_entity_poly.pdbx_strand_id
1 'polypeptide(L)'
;MILTLLASFLLTGCTATDGDTIRCGSERIRLLGIDAPEMPGHCRRGRVCAPGDPVRSKATIAAMLRRGPVTITRTGRDRYGRTLALVSVNGRDLSCEQLRGGLAIYKPQWDTGGRLRSICT
;
A
#
# COMPACT_ATOMS: atom_id res chain seq x y z
N MET A 1 32.11 5.66 -30.75
CA MET A 1 31.74 5.60 -29.32
C MET A 1 30.46 6.39 -29.13
N ILE A 2 29.30 5.74 -29.21
CA ILE A 2 28.02 6.39 -28.95
C ILE A 2 27.86 6.41 -27.43
N LEU A 3 27.97 7.60 -26.85
CA LEU A 3 27.65 7.86 -25.46
C LEU A 3 26.13 7.66 -25.32
N THR A 4 25.71 6.48 -24.86
CA THR A 4 24.34 6.26 -24.43
C THR A 4 24.09 7.15 -23.22
N LEU A 5 23.36 8.25 -23.41
CA LEU A 5 22.72 8.92 -22.28
C LEU A 5 21.82 7.87 -21.61
N LEU A 6 22.22 7.41 -20.44
CA LEU A 6 21.29 6.85 -19.48
C LEU A 6 20.32 7.98 -19.14
N ALA A 7 19.19 8.02 -19.83
CA ALA A 7 18.05 8.82 -19.40
C ALA A 7 17.62 8.26 -18.04
N SER A 8 18.20 8.79 -16.97
CA SER A 8 17.72 8.59 -15.62
C SER A 8 16.44 9.39 -15.51
N PHE A 9 15.36 8.81 -16.05
CA PHE A 9 14.03 9.25 -15.73
C PHE A 9 13.85 8.98 -14.22
N LEU A 10 13.93 10.04 -13.41
CA LEU A 10 13.35 10.03 -12.07
C LEU A 10 11.81 9.98 -12.23
N LEU A 11 11.29 8.88 -12.74
CA LEU A 11 9.85 8.65 -12.85
C LEU A 11 9.32 8.28 -11.47
N THR A 12 8.73 9.28 -10.82
CA THR A 12 7.56 9.14 -9.94
C THR A 12 7.69 8.08 -8.83
N GLY A 13 8.30 8.48 -7.71
CA GLY A 13 8.22 7.72 -6.47
C GLY A 13 6.77 7.53 -6.01
N CYS A 14 6.49 6.40 -5.38
CA CYS A 14 5.20 6.19 -4.75
C CYS A 14 5.08 7.02 -3.46
N THR A 15 3.88 7.48 -3.16
CA THR A 15 3.57 8.24 -1.92
C THR A 15 2.43 7.57 -1.16
N ALA A 16 2.47 7.64 0.17
CA ALA A 16 1.40 7.15 1.02
C ALA A 16 0.23 8.14 1.03
N THR A 17 -0.97 7.70 0.68
CA THR A 17 -2.19 8.48 0.87
C THR A 17 -2.67 8.35 2.31
N ASP A 18 -2.78 7.11 2.79
CA ASP A 18 -3.16 6.70 4.14
C ASP A 18 -2.47 5.36 4.48
N GLY A 19 -2.98 4.63 5.48
CA GLY A 19 -2.39 3.38 5.98
C GLY A 19 -2.56 2.13 5.09
N ASP A 20 -3.40 2.20 4.05
CA ASP A 20 -3.64 1.08 3.14
C ASP A 20 -3.78 1.50 1.66
N THR A 21 -3.52 2.77 1.35
CA THR A 21 -3.59 3.33 0.00
C THR A 21 -2.33 4.12 -0.33
N ILE A 22 -1.72 3.82 -1.48
CA ILE A 22 -0.58 4.56 -2.04
C ILE A 22 -0.92 5.13 -3.42
N ARG A 23 -0.10 6.07 -3.89
CA ARG A 23 -0.17 6.61 -5.23
C ARG A 23 1.20 6.58 -5.90
N CYS A 24 1.28 5.98 -7.08
CA CYS A 24 2.49 5.92 -7.91
C CYS A 24 2.18 6.60 -9.24
N GLY A 25 2.62 7.85 -9.41
CA GLY A 25 2.18 8.68 -10.54
C GLY A 25 0.67 8.93 -10.53
N SER A 26 -0.03 8.53 -11.59
CA SER A 26 -1.50 8.62 -11.69
C SER A 26 -2.23 7.42 -11.07
N GLU A 27 -1.53 6.31 -10.81
CA GLU A 27 -2.15 5.09 -10.32
C GLU A 27 -2.42 5.17 -8.81
N ARG A 28 -3.68 4.94 -8.43
CA ARG A 28 -4.11 4.77 -7.04
C ARG A 28 -4.14 3.29 -6.72
N ILE A 29 -3.40 2.87 -5.71
CA ILE A 29 -3.23 1.46 -5.35
C ILE A 29 -3.73 1.28 -3.93
N ARG A 30 -4.66 0.34 -3.73
CA ARG A 30 -5.05 -0.17 -2.43
C ARG A 30 -4.25 -1.44 -2.13
N LEU A 31 -3.60 -1.43 -0.97
CA LEU A 31 -2.85 -2.55 -0.47
C LEU A 31 -3.81 -3.73 -0.22
N LEU A 32 -3.42 -4.90 -0.70
CA LEU A 32 -4.26 -6.10 -0.64
C LEU A 32 -4.49 -6.53 0.82
N GLY A 33 -5.68 -7.08 1.10
CA GLY A 33 -5.95 -7.86 2.31
C GLY A 33 -5.99 -7.11 3.64
N ILE A 34 -5.87 -5.77 3.67
CA ILE A 34 -5.86 -5.01 4.93
C ILE A 34 -6.87 -3.85 4.95
N ASP A 35 -7.28 -3.48 6.17
CA ASP A 35 -7.99 -2.25 6.50
C ASP A 35 -7.18 -1.44 7.51
N ALA A 36 -6.74 -0.25 7.14
CA ALA A 36 -6.02 0.64 8.04
C ALA A 36 -6.95 1.72 8.63
N PRO A 37 -6.59 2.33 9.78
CA PRO A 37 -7.32 3.47 10.32
C PRO A 37 -7.39 4.61 9.30
N GLU A 38 -8.59 5.16 9.14
CA GLU A 38 -8.84 6.27 8.22
C GLU A 38 -8.34 7.58 8.81
N MET A 39 -7.85 8.49 7.95
CA MET A 39 -7.49 9.85 8.36
C MET A 39 -8.70 10.59 8.97
N PRO A 40 -8.49 11.60 9.84
CA PRO A 40 -9.58 12.35 10.46
C PRO A 40 -10.58 12.90 9.43
N GLY A 41 -11.87 12.61 9.62
CA GLY A 41 -12.94 13.04 8.70
C GLY A 41 -13.19 12.12 7.50
N HIS A 42 -12.38 11.07 7.28
CA HIS A 42 -12.53 10.15 6.14
C HIS A 42 -13.35 8.89 6.47
N CYS A 43 -13.63 8.62 7.74
CA CYS A 43 -14.50 7.50 8.11
C CYS A 43 -15.96 7.79 7.71
N ARG A 44 -16.46 7.04 6.73
CA ARG A 44 -17.83 7.20 6.21
C ARG A 44 -18.86 6.95 7.32
N ARG A 45 -19.86 7.84 7.42
CA ARG A 45 -21.03 7.65 8.31
C ARG A 45 -21.65 6.26 8.12
N GLY A 46 -21.87 5.55 9.21
CA GLY A 46 -22.44 4.19 9.22
C GLY A 46 -21.45 3.07 8.88
N ARG A 47 -20.15 3.36 8.69
CA ARG A 47 -19.09 2.35 8.61
C ARG A 47 -18.39 2.24 9.97
N VAL A 48 -18.14 1.02 10.43
CA VAL A 48 -17.15 0.77 11.49
C VAL A 48 -15.76 0.75 10.84
N CYS A 49 -15.01 1.84 10.98
CA CYS A 49 -13.65 1.94 10.44
C CYS A 49 -12.66 1.19 11.32
N ALA A 50 -11.51 0.82 10.75
CA ALA A 50 -10.46 0.17 11.51
C ALA A 50 -9.99 1.09 12.66
N PRO A 51 -9.87 0.58 13.90
CA PRO A 51 -9.34 1.32 15.04
C PRO A 51 -7.81 1.46 14.92
N GLY A 52 -7.27 2.52 15.51
CA GLY A 52 -5.82 2.73 15.61
C GLY A 52 -5.42 4.17 15.29
N ASP A 53 -4.10 4.38 15.15
CA ASP A 53 -3.52 5.68 14.81
C ASP A 53 -3.30 5.79 13.28
N PRO A 54 -4.13 6.59 12.57
CA PRO A 54 -4.01 6.74 11.13
C PRO A 54 -2.72 7.45 10.69
N VAL A 55 -2.20 8.35 11.53
CA VAL A 55 -0.97 9.10 11.24
C VAL A 55 0.22 8.16 11.29
N ARG A 56 0.31 7.33 12.34
CA ARG A 56 1.36 6.33 12.48
C ARG A 56 1.29 5.27 11.38
N SER A 57 0.10 4.77 11.06
CA SER A 57 -0.10 3.79 9.99
C SER A 57 0.40 4.33 8.64
N LYS A 58 -0.03 5.54 8.25
CA LYS A 58 0.46 6.23 7.04
C LYS A 58 1.98 6.48 7.08
N ALA A 59 2.51 6.93 8.23
CA ALA A 59 3.93 7.26 8.37
C ALA A 59 4.83 6.04 8.15
N THR A 60 4.42 4.85 8.62
CA THR A 60 5.15 3.59 8.36
C THR A 60 5.25 3.30 6.87
N ILE A 61 4.15 3.41 6.11
CA ILE A 61 4.19 3.24 4.64
C ILE A 61 5.11 4.26 4.00
N ALA A 62 4.95 5.54 4.35
CA ALA A 62 5.77 6.61 3.79
C ALA A 62 7.27 6.39 4.07
N ALA A 63 7.63 5.91 5.26
CA ALA A 63 8.99 5.59 5.63
C ALA A 63 9.56 4.42 4.83
N MET A 64 8.77 3.37 4.59
CA MET A 64 9.18 2.23 3.78
C MET A 64 9.40 2.62 2.31
N LEU A 65 8.50 3.39 1.72
CA LEU A 65 8.59 3.84 0.32
C LEU A 65 9.88 4.64 0.01
N ARG A 66 10.49 5.26 1.03
CA ARG A 66 11.78 5.99 0.88
C ARG A 66 13.02 5.09 0.92
N ARG A 67 12.88 3.79 1.24
CA ARG A 67 14.03 2.89 1.48
C ARG A 67 14.58 2.22 0.22
N GLY A 68 13.90 2.34 -0.92
CA GLY A 68 14.35 1.67 -2.13
C GLY A 68 13.27 1.53 -3.19
N PRO A 69 13.55 0.72 -4.24
CA PRO A 69 12.62 0.50 -5.33
C PRO A 69 11.35 -0.21 -4.86
N VAL A 70 10.22 0.20 -5.43
CA VAL A 70 8.89 -0.36 -5.14
C VAL A 70 8.56 -1.43 -6.17
N THR A 71 8.22 -2.62 -5.70
CA THR A 71 7.68 -3.71 -6.53
C THR A 71 6.18 -3.81 -6.31
N ILE A 72 5.40 -3.83 -7.40
CA ILE A 72 3.93 -3.84 -7.36
C ILE A 72 3.42 -5.08 -8.10
N THR A 73 2.80 -6.00 -7.37
CA THR A 73 2.12 -7.17 -7.95
C THR A 73 0.62 -6.92 -7.95
N ARG A 74 0.08 -6.56 -9.12
CA ARG A 74 -1.32 -6.20 -9.31
C ARG A 74 -2.20 -7.44 -9.35
N THR A 75 -3.32 -7.43 -8.63
CA THR A 75 -4.23 -8.57 -8.49
C THR A 75 -5.65 -8.28 -8.97
N GLY A 76 -5.96 -7.03 -9.31
CA GLY A 76 -7.26 -6.63 -9.84
C GLY A 76 -7.55 -5.16 -9.58
N ARG A 77 -8.84 -4.80 -9.56
CA ARG A 77 -9.32 -3.46 -9.22
C ARG A 77 -10.49 -3.56 -8.24
N ASP A 78 -10.62 -2.56 -7.37
CA ASP A 78 -11.81 -2.42 -6.55
C ASP A 78 -12.92 -1.65 -7.28
N ARG A 79 -14.11 -1.58 -6.67
CA ARG A 79 -15.28 -0.89 -7.24
C ARG A 79 -15.12 0.63 -7.41
N TYR A 80 -14.07 1.22 -6.84
CA TYR A 80 -13.73 2.64 -6.98
C TYR A 80 -12.64 2.86 -8.03
N GLY A 81 -12.24 1.81 -8.75
CA GLY A 81 -11.24 1.86 -9.81
C GLY A 81 -9.79 1.83 -9.32
N ARG A 82 -9.55 1.69 -8.00
CA ARG A 82 -8.18 1.55 -7.46
C ARG A 82 -7.62 0.20 -7.84
N THR A 83 -6.35 0.14 -8.21
CA THR A 83 -5.64 -1.13 -8.37
C THR A 83 -5.53 -1.82 -7.01
N LEU A 84 -5.85 -3.11 -6.94
CA LEU A 84 -5.54 -3.97 -5.79
C LEU A 84 -4.16 -4.59 -6.02
N ALA A 85 -3.25 -4.49 -5.06
CA ALA A 85 -1.90 -5.03 -5.22
C ALA A 85 -1.23 -5.44 -3.91
N LEU A 86 -0.34 -6.43 -4.01
CA LEU A 86 0.77 -6.60 -3.08
C LEU A 86 1.86 -5.60 -3.47
N VAL A 87 2.45 -4.92 -2.49
CA VAL A 87 3.44 -3.88 -2.73
C VAL A 87 4.59 -4.08 -1.76
N SER A 88 5.80 -4.21 -2.29
CA SER A 88 6.99 -4.41 -1.46
C SER A 88 8.10 -3.42 -1.76
N VAL A 89 8.90 -3.15 -0.72
CA VAL A 89 10.16 -2.40 -0.82
C VAL A 89 11.25 -3.26 -0.21
N ASN A 90 12.32 -3.51 -0.95
CA ASN A 90 13.44 -4.37 -0.53
C ASN A 90 12.97 -5.73 -0.01
N GLY A 91 11.99 -6.35 -0.69
CA GLY A 91 11.42 -7.66 -0.32
C GLY A 91 10.46 -7.66 0.86
N ARG A 92 10.18 -6.51 1.49
CA ARG A 92 9.19 -6.39 2.59
C ARG A 92 7.88 -5.85 2.07
N ASP A 93 6.81 -6.64 2.19
CA ASP A 93 5.48 -6.23 1.77
C ASP A 93 4.83 -5.24 2.77
N LEU A 94 4.28 -4.16 2.23
CA LEU A 94 3.68 -3.06 2.98
C LEU A 94 2.48 -3.51 3.83
N SER A 95 1.63 -4.39 3.31
CA SER A 95 0.50 -4.92 4.07
C SER A 95 0.97 -5.81 5.23
N CYS A 96 1.97 -6.66 4.99
CA CYS A 96 2.54 -7.48 6.07
C CYS A 96 3.16 -6.63 7.18
N GLU A 97 3.86 -5.56 6.83
CA GLU A 97 4.46 -4.66 7.82
C GLU A 97 3.40 -3.87 8.61
N GLN A 98 2.29 -3.47 7.97
CA GLN A 98 1.14 -2.88 8.69
C GLN A 98 0.53 -3.87 9.68
N LEU A 99 0.34 -5.14 9.28
CA LEU A 99 -0.18 -6.19 10.16
C LEU A 99 0.77 -6.50 11.33
N ARG A 100 2.06 -6.70 11.05
CA ARG A 100 3.08 -6.94 12.08
C ARG A 100 3.18 -5.78 13.08
N GLY A 101 2.97 -4.55 12.62
CA GLY A 101 2.97 -3.37 13.48
C GLY A 101 1.68 -3.15 14.27
N GLY A 102 0.63 -3.94 14.05
CA GLY A 102 -0.70 -3.69 14.63
C GLY A 102 -1.33 -2.39 14.12
N LEU A 103 -0.96 -1.95 12.91
CA LEU A 103 -1.35 -0.67 12.30
C LEU A 103 -2.48 -0.84 11.28
N ALA A 104 -2.86 -2.07 10.96
CA ALA A 104 -4.01 -2.41 10.14
C ALA A 104 -4.61 -3.75 10.58
N ILE A 105 -5.83 -4.03 10.13
CA ILE A 105 -6.54 -5.29 10.39
C ILE A 105 -6.59 -6.12 9.10
N TYR A 106 -6.31 -7.41 9.21
CA TYR A 106 -6.47 -8.34 8.09
C TYR A 106 -7.94 -8.51 7.72
N LYS A 107 -8.24 -8.45 6.42
CA LYS A 107 -9.58 -8.64 5.85
C LYS A 107 -9.54 -9.78 4.83
N PRO A 108 -9.92 -11.01 5.20
CA PRO A 108 -9.90 -12.17 4.29
C PRO A 108 -10.66 -11.93 2.98
N GLN A 109 -11.80 -11.23 3.04
CA GLN A 109 -12.60 -10.88 1.88
C GLN A 109 -11.92 -9.90 0.91
N TRP A 110 -10.82 -9.27 1.30
CA TRP A 110 -10.02 -8.36 0.47
C TRP A 110 -8.67 -8.97 0.07
N ASP A 111 -8.43 -10.23 0.42
CA ASP A 111 -7.23 -10.98 0.09
C ASP A 111 -7.50 -11.92 -1.09
N THR A 112 -7.46 -11.37 -2.31
CA THR A 112 -7.77 -12.12 -3.54
C THR A 112 -6.89 -13.36 -3.67
N GLY A 113 -7.48 -14.54 -3.48
CA GLY A 113 -6.80 -15.83 -3.54
C GLY A 113 -5.91 -16.15 -2.34
N GLY A 114 -6.06 -15.45 -1.20
CA GLY A 114 -5.25 -15.68 -0.01
C GLY A 114 -3.76 -15.33 -0.19
N ARG A 115 -3.45 -14.45 -1.15
CA ARG A 115 -2.08 -14.11 -1.55
C ARG A 115 -1.34 -13.40 -0.43
N LEU A 116 -1.98 -12.44 0.23
CA LEU A 116 -1.36 -11.74 1.37
C LEU A 116 -1.07 -12.74 2.50
N ARG A 117 -2.07 -13.56 2.86
CA ARG A 117 -1.90 -14.60 3.90
C ARG A 117 -0.72 -15.53 3.61
N SER A 118 -0.48 -15.85 2.35
CA SER A 118 0.61 -16.75 1.96
C SER A 118 2.01 -16.15 2.16
N ILE A 119 2.14 -14.81 2.23
CA ILE A 119 3.45 -14.12 2.32
C ILE A 119 3.69 -13.40 3.66
N CYS A 120 2.66 -13.21 4.49
CA CYS A 120 2.77 -12.53 5.79
C CYS A 120 3.00 -13.48 6.98
N THR A 121 3.60 -14.65 6.73
CA THR A 121 4.01 -15.56 7.79
C THR A 121 5.06 -14.94 8.72
#